data_AF-T1B9R4-F1
#
_entry.id   AF-T1B9R4-F1
#
_cell.length_a   1.000
_cell.length_b   1.000
_cell.length_c   1.000
_cell.angle_alpha   90.00
_cell.angle_beta   90.00
_cell.angle_gamma   90.00
#
_symmetry.space_group_name_H-M   'P 1'
#
loop_
_entity.id
_entity.type
_entity.pdbx_description
1 polymer ?
#
loop_
_entity_poly.entity_id
_entity_poly.type
_entity_poly.pdbx_seq_one_letter_code
_entity_poly.pdbx_strand_id
1 'polypeptide(L)' 'QPSLFSWVVQQHLDPEHPLLVLSGKIDWKGIDSVLAPYYARSGTGRPPKPTRLMVGLMILKHRFDLSDEEVVQ' A
#
# COMPACT_ATOMS: atom_id res chain seq x y z
N GLN A 1 6.32 13.86 7.63
CA GLN A 1 5.87 13.80 9.04
C GLN A 1 4.61 12.95 9.09
N PRO A 2 4.47 12.01 10.03
CA PRO A 2 3.23 11.27 10.18
C PRO A 2 2.11 12.25 10.56
N SER A 3 0.96 12.14 9.90
CA SER A 3 -0.23 12.90 10.28
C SER A 3 -0.75 12.41 11.63
N LEU A 4 -1.58 13.23 12.30
CA LEU A 4 -2.30 12.83 13.51
C LEU A 4 -2.98 11.47 13.33
N PHE A 5 -3.59 11.24 12.16
CA PHE A 5 -4.25 9.98 11.81
C PHE A 5 -3.26 8.80 11.74
N SER A 6 -2.08 9.00 11.15
CA SER A 6 -1.04 7.97 11.10
C SER A 6 -0.57 7.56 12.51
N TRP A 7 -0.52 8.50 13.44
CA TRP A 7 -0.14 8.21 14.82
C TRP A 7 -1.22 7.42 15.55
N VAL A 8 -2.49 7.86 15.48
CA VAL A 8 -3.62 7.16 16.11
C VAL A 8 -3.74 5.72 15.59
N VAL A 9 -3.66 5.53 14.28
CA VAL A 9 -3.73 4.18 13.69
C VAL A 9 -2.60 3.29 14.23
N GLN A 10 -1.37 3.79 14.30
CA GLN A 10 -0.24 3.00 14.81
C GLN A 10 -0.41 2.58 16.28
N GLN A 11 -1.08 3.38 17.11
CA GLN A 11 -1.32 3.04 18.52
C GLN A 11 -2.38 1.93 18.71
N HIS A 12 -3.27 1.74 17.75
CA HIS A 12 -4.38 0.79 17.83
C HIS A 12 -4.19 -0.47 16.98
N LEU A 13 -3.07 -0.61 16.28
CA LEU A 13 -2.77 -1.80 15.51
C LEU A 13 -2.18 -2.90 16.41
N ASP A 14 -2.68 -4.11 16.25
CA ASP A 14 -2.08 -5.30 16.84
C ASP A 14 -0.71 -5.59 16.17
N PRO A 15 0.42 -5.50 16.91
CA PRO A 15 1.76 -5.75 16.36
C PRO A 15 1.95 -7.18 15.85
N GLU A 16 1.18 -8.15 16.35
CA GLU A 16 1.27 -9.55 15.94
C GLU A 16 0.37 -9.88 14.73
N HIS A 17 -0.44 -8.91 14.28
CA HIS A 17 -1.34 -9.14 13.16
C HIS A 17 -0.56 -9.53 11.89
N PRO A 18 -0.89 -10.66 11.22
CA PRO A 18 -0.09 -11.20 10.12
C PRO A 18 0.19 -10.22 8.98
N LEU A 19 -0.78 -9.38 8.61
CA LEU A 19 -0.60 -8.37 7.56
C LEU A 19 0.36 -7.25 7.96
N LEU A 20 0.39 -6.87 9.25
CA LEU A 20 1.31 -5.85 9.74
C LEU A 20 2.74 -6.39 9.76
N VAL A 21 2.92 -7.62 10.27
CA VAL A 21 4.20 -8.35 10.22
C VAL A 21 4.69 -8.50 8.79
N LEU A 22 3.81 -8.92 7.86
CA LEU A 22 4.14 -9.03 6.44
C LEU A 22 4.57 -7.68 5.86
N SER A 23 3.85 -6.60 6.18
CA SER A 23 4.19 -5.27 5.70
C SER A 23 5.57 -4.79 6.14
N GLY A 24 6.07 -5.24 7.30
CA GLY A 24 7.42 -4.95 7.78
C GLY A 24 8.52 -5.75 7.06
N LYS A 25 8.17 -6.88 6.43
CA LYS A 25 9.12 -7.76 5.73
C LYS A 25 9.26 -7.44 4.23
N ILE A 26 8.30 -6.73 3.65
CA ILE A 26 8.31 -6.38 2.23
C ILE A 26 9.26 -5.19 1.99
N ASP A 27 10.17 -5.32 1.03
CA ASP A 27 10.99 -4.19 0.55
C ASP A 27 10.15 -3.24 -0.32
N TRP A 28 9.39 -2.37 0.34
CA TRP A 28 8.56 -1.38 -0.33
C TRP A 28 9.38 -0.38 -1.17
N LYS A 29 10.62 -0.09 -0.79
CA LYS A 29 11.48 0.86 -1.53
C LYS A 29 11.96 0.22 -2.83
N GLY A 30 12.37 -1.04 -2.80
CA GLY A 30 12.73 -1.80 -3.99
C GLY A 30 11.56 -1.88 -4.97
N ILE A 31 10.37 -2.27 -4.49
CA ILE A 31 9.15 -2.31 -5.31
C ILE A 31 8.85 -0.94 -5.94
N ASP A 32 8.88 0.13 -5.15
CA ASP A 32 8.64 1.48 -5.65
C ASP A 32 9.67 1.88 -6.71
N SER A 33 10.96 1.59 -6.49
CA SER A 33 12.02 1.91 -7.45
C SER A 33 11.87 1.19 -8.78
N VAL A 34 11.40 -0.07 -8.77
CA VAL A 34 11.18 -0.88 -9.97
C VAL A 34 9.95 -0.41 -10.72
N LEU A 35 8.89 -0.01 -10.00
CA LEU A 35 7.62 0.35 -10.62
C LEU A 35 7.52 1.85 -10.99
N ALA A 36 8.27 2.73 -10.31
CA ALA A 36 8.25 4.17 -10.55
C ALA A 36 8.44 4.58 -12.02
N PRO A 37 9.32 3.95 -12.84
CA PRO A 37 9.48 4.30 -14.25
C PRO A 37 8.22 4.09 -15.10
N TYR A 38 7.32 3.20 -14.69
CA TYR A 38 6.09 2.88 -15.42
C TYR A 38 4.92 3.82 -15.07
N TYR A 39 5.06 4.64 -14.04
CA TYR A 39 4.05 5.62 -13.66
C TYR A 39 4.46 7.02 -14.11
N ALA A 40 3.47 7.79 -14.58
CA ALA A 40 3.70 9.16 -15.03
C ALA A 40 4.29 10.00 -13.88
N ARG A 41 5.42 10.64 -14.15
CA ARG A 41 5.97 11.65 -13.23
C ARG A 41 4.98 12.80 -13.15
N SER A 42 4.68 13.26 -11.94
CA SER A 42 3.75 14.37 -11.69
C SER A 42 4.17 15.58 -12.53
N GLY A 43 3.33 15.98 -13.48
CA GLY A 43 3.63 17.02 -14.47
C GLY A 43 2.49 17.25 -15.45
N THR A 44 1.68 16.22 -15.72
CA THR A 44 0.43 16.32 -16.48
C THR A 44 -0.63 15.37 -15.90
N GLY A 45 -1.87 15.84 -15.75
CA GLY A 45 -3.00 15.02 -15.30
C GLY A 45 -3.03 14.69 -13.80
N ARG A 46 -3.82 13.66 -13.44
CA ARG A 46 -3.97 13.22 -12.04
C ARG A 46 -2.69 12.51 -11.58
N PRO A 47 -2.10 12.88 -10.44
CA PRO A 47 -0.95 12.18 -9.89
C PRO A 47 -1.22 10.68 -9.72
N PRO A 48 -0.21 9.82 -9.97
CA PRO A 48 -0.37 8.39 -9.75
C PRO A 48 -0.63 8.10 -8.28
N LYS A 49 -1.33 6.99 -8.03
CA LYS A 49 -1.48 6.46 -6.68
C LYS A 49 -0.13 5.91 -6.19
N PRO A 50 0.14 5.91 -4.87
CA PRO A 50 1.36 5.30 -4.34
C PRO A 50 1.48 3.83 -4.74
N THR A 51 2.67 3.39 -5.16
CA THR A 51 2.94 2.00 -5.56
C THR A 51 2.55 1.00 -4.48
N ARG A 52 2.84 1.33 -3.22
CA ARG A 52 2.45 0.51 -2.05
C ARG A 52 0.95 0.28 -1.96
N LEU A 53 0.11 1.25 -2.32
CA LEU A 53 -1.34 1.08 -2.33
C LEU A 53 -1.73 0.06 -3.40
N MET A 54 -1.29 0.25 -4.64
CA MET A 54 -1.64 -0.64 -5.75
C MET A 54 -1.18 -2.08 -5.50
N VAL A 55 0.07 -2.26 -5.06
CA VAL A 55 0.61 -3.59 -4.73
C VAL A 55 -0.07 -4.20 -3.50
N GLY A 56 -0.34 -3.39 -2.48
CA GLY A 56 -1.08 -3.82 -1.30
C GLY A 56 -2.46 -4.36 -1.65
N LEU A 57 -3.21 -3.66 -2.51
CA LEU A 57 -4.52 -4.11 -2.99
C LEU A 57 -4.41 -5.43 -3.76
N MET A 58 -3.40 -5.61 -4.62
CA MET A 58 -3.20 -6.88 -5.32
C MET A 58 -2.91 -8.04 -4.35
N ILE A 59 -2.12 -7.81 -3.29
CA ILE A 59 -1.85 -8.82 -2.26
C ILE A 59 -3.14 -9.19 -1.53
N LEU A 60 -3.93 -8.21 -1.10
CA LEU A 60 -5.20 -8.44 -0.41
C LEU A 60 -6.19 -9.19 -1.30
N LYS A 61 -6.35 -8.72 -2.54
CA LYS A 61 -7.19 -9.34 -3.56
C LYS A 61 -6.89 -10.83 -3.69
N HIS A 62 -5.62 -11.16 -3.92
CA HIS A 62 -5.20 -12.54 -4.10
C HIS A 62 -5.30 -13.37 -2.81
N ARG A 63 -4.91 -12.82 -1.66
CA ARG A 63 -4.86 -13.57 -0.40
C ARG A 63 -6.24 -13.93 0.14
N PHE A 64 -7.24 -13.11 -0.12
CA PHE A 64 -8.60 -13.26 0.40
C PHE A 64 -9.62 -13.64 -0.69
N ASP A 65 -9.16 -13.96 -1.91
CA ASP A 65 -10.01 -14.31 -3.06
C ASP A 65 -11.08 -13.25 -3.36
N LEU A 66 -10.67 -11.99 -3.29
CA LEU A 66 -11.56 -10.85 -3.50
C LEU A 66 -11.56 -10.42 -4.98
N SER A 67 -12.65 -9.79 -5.40
CA SER A 67 -12.74 -9.05 -6.65
C SER A 67 -12.08 -7.67 -6.55
N ASP A 68 -11.93 -6.99 -7.70
CA ASP A 68 -11.44 -5.60 -7.72
C ASP A 68 -12.40 -4.62 -7.04
N GLU A 69 -13.70 -4.91 -7.08
CA GLU A 69 -14.74 -4.11 -6.42
C GLU A 69 -14.59 -4.21 -4.89
N GLU A 70 -14.46 -5.44 -4.37
CA GLU A 70 -14.39 -5.72 -2.93
C GLU A 70 -13.14 -5.16 -2.24
N VAL A 71 -12.05 -4.91 -2.97
CA VAL A 71 -10.85 -4.28 -2.40
C VAL A 71 -10.90 -2.75 -2.43
N VAL A 72 -11.90 -2.15 -3.08
CA VAL A 72 -12.04 -0.69 -3.24
C VAL A 72 -13.26 -0.12 -2.50
N GLN A 73 -14.32 -0.91 -2.33
CA GLN A 73 -15.56 -0.50 -1.66
C GLN A 73 -15.50 -0.53 -0.13
#